data_AF-A0A0G0K7Q4-F1
#
_entry.id   AF-A0A0G0K7Q4-F1
#
_cell.length_a   1.000
_cell.length_b   1.000
_cell.length_c   1.000
_cell.angle_alpha   90.00
_cell.angle_beta   90.00
_cell.angle_gamma   90.00
#
_symmetry.space_group_name_H-M   'P 1'
#
loop_
_entity.id
_entity.type
_entity.pdbx_description
1 polymer ?
#
loop_
_entity_poly.entity_id
_entity_poly.type
_entity_poly.pdbx_seq_one_letter_code
_entity_poly.pdbx_strand_id
1 'polypeptide(L)'
;MRTRLFLSFVVVVVTFVLLTVIQRNSAITDAQASLLSAQNSDAAYIESQQTSDLIVFGVIASGAIVLVAIWADELRKLFVVAFVMFLMLVFTACAPATRDRTVLTQPNQVTFVIQARGDNTNQVAVGSTPLTADEAYWRDNMVNKREITISQYCFYAYQGAACTARDAVLVITVDTTPVNIEWIADAIVEGEPRSDQVNAFSMQSLEPDGGSTGVYVGAQLIARIAPEDAALYLASYGHGVIDSNGVYPARPLRDVLATEVRAFIQTELNNEYGNRSVIEQNRDMEEMFTNVRNRLVETFGTKGIAIDSFGYRDGNVYENPVIQTGIDSAFERQRQQDEAESNATRQAIVDMQLINSAYAQATATMVSAQSAAAAQQLQAEVLRENPDLVELEAVRRWDGHLPQIIGDSNAIPMVPFALETPPPAPTPTPQP
;
A
#
# COMPACT_ATOMS: atom_id res chain seq x y z
N MET A 1 77.67 26.65 6.64
CA MET A 1 76.91 26.38 7.89
C MET A 1 75.54 27.07 7.91
N ARG A 2 75.46 28.41 7.76
CA ARG A 2 74.21 29.18 7.84
C ARG A 2 73.13 28.78 6.81
N THR A 3 73.53 28.53 5.56
CA THR A 3 72.62 28.10 4.48
C THR A 3 72.08 26.68 4.68
N ARG A 4 72.91 25.76 5.19
CA ARG A 4 72.51 24.37 5.50
C ARG A 4 71.51 24.33 6.67
N LEU A 5 71.74 25.14 7.71
CA LEU A 5 70.81 25.32 8.83
C LEU A 5 69.44 25.85 8.37
N PHE A 6 69.42 26.84 7.47
CA PHE A 6 68.18 27.37 6.91
C PHE A 6 67.41 26.32 6.10
N LEU A 7 68.09 25.56 5.23
CA LEU A 7 67.46 24.48 4.46
C LEU A 7 66.89 23.38 5.36
N SER A 8 67.62 22.97 6.41
CA SER A 8 67.10 21.98 7.38
C SER A 8 65.85 22.48 8.10
N PHE A 9 65.82 23.76 8.49
CA PHE A 9 64.64 24.35 9.11
C PHE A 9 63.42 24.32 8.17
N VAL A 10 63.60 24.67 6.89
CA VAL A 10 62.52 24.62 5.89
C VAL A 10 62.00 23.20 5.72
N VAL A 11 62.88 22.19 5.62
CA VAL A 11 62.46 20.78 5.48
C VAL A 11 61.64 20.31 6.68
N VAL A 12 62.06 20.67 7.91
CA VAL A 12 61.31 20.32 9.13
C VAL A 12 59.94 21.00 9.14
N VAL A 13 59.87 22.29 8.80
CA VAL A 13 58.59 23.02 8.74
C VAL A 13 57.66 22.44 7.68
N VAL A 14 58.16 22.14 6.47
CA VAL A 14 57.35 21.54 5.40
C VAL A 14 56.86 20.14 5.79
N THR A 15 57.73 19.31 6.37
CA THR A 15 57.36 17.98 6.87
C THR A 15 56.27 18.08 7.94
N PHE A 16 56.41 19.03 8.88
CA PHE A 16 55.40 19.28 9.91
C PHE A 16 54.08 19.78 9.32
N VAL A 17 54.11 20.69 8.35
CA VAL A 17 52.89 21.16 7.65
C VAL A 17 52.22 20.01 6.89
N LEU A 18 52.97 19.14 6.21
CA LEU A 18 52.40 17.97 5.53
C LEU A 18 51.78 16.98 6.51
N LEU A 19 52.46 16.69 7.63
CA LEU A 19 51.94 15.81 8.68
C LEU A 19 50.65 16.37 9.29
N THR A 20 50.60 17.69 9.55
CA THR A 20 49.37 18.31 10.07
C THR A 20 48.23 18.31 9.05
N VAL A 21 48.50 18.44 7.76
CA VAL A 21 47.49 18.29 6.69
C VAL A 21 46.97 16.85 6.62
N ILE A 22 47.87 15.85 6.68
CA ILE A 22 47.50 14.43 6.68
C ILE A 22 46.65 14.09 7.90
N GLN A 23 47.10 14.49 9.11
CA GLN A 23 46.35 14.28 10.35
C GLN A 23 44.98 14.96 10.34
N ARG A 24 44.85 16.13 9.71
CA ARG A 24 43.57 16.83 9.60
C ARG A 24 42.58 16.12 8.67
N ASN A 25 43.08 15.35 7.71
CA ASN A 25 42.29 14.64 6.71
C ASN A 25 42.07 13.16 7.03
N SER A 26 42.64 12.63 8.12
CA SER A 26 42.53 11.20 8.47
C SER A 26 41.08 10.74 8.60
N ALA A 27 40.19 11.59 9.11
CA ALA A 27 38.76 11.31 9.24
C ALA A 27 38.08 10.91 7.91
N ILE A 28 38.52 11.49 6.79
CA ILE A 28 37.96 11.18 5.45
C ILE A 28 38.51 9.82 4.97
N THR A 29 39.80 9.57 5.17
CA THR A 29 40.45 8.30 4.81
C THR A 29 39.87 7.13 5.61
N ASP A 30 39.69 7.30 6.92
CA ASP A 30 39.11 6.29 7.82
C ASP A 30 37.63 6.01 7.47
N ALA A 31 36.89 7.04 7.04
CA ALA A 31 35.52 6.88 6.57
C ALA A 31 35.44 6.10 5.25
N GLN A 32 36.36 6.36 4.31
CA GLN A 32 36.47 5.60 3.06
C GLN A 32 36.82 4.14 3.31
N ALA A 33 37.73 3.84 4.24
CA ALA A 33 38.06 2.48 4.65
C ALA A 33 36.84 1.72 5.16
N SER A 34 36.03 2.38 6.01
CA SER A 34 34.80 1.80 6.57
C SER A 34 33.70 1.59 5.50
N LEU A 35 33.65 2.43 4.46
CA LEU A 35 32.73 2.24 3.34
C LEU A 35 33.16 1.09 2.41
N LEU A 36 34.47 0.91 2.22
CA LEU A 36 35.00 -0.17 1.40
C LEU A 36 34.84 -1.54 2.06
N SER A 37 34.98 -1.61 3.40
CA SER A 37 34.67 -2.82 4.16
C SER A 37 33.19 -3.19 4.03
N ALA A 38 32.30 -2.19 4.10
CA ALA A 38 30.87 -2.34 3.84
C ALA A 38 30.53 -2.84 2.42
N GLN A 39 31.39 -2.62 1.43
CA GLN A 39 31.21 -3.05 0.03
C GLN A 39 31.82 -4.45 -0.28
N ASN A 40 32.22 -5.24 0.73
CA ASN A 40 32.86 -6.57 0.55
C ASN A 40 34.14 -6.54 -0.28
N SER A 41 34.91 -5.44 -0.21
CA SER A 41 36.22 -5.35 -0.86
C SER A 41 37.32 -5.48 0.20
N ASP A 42 37.54 -6.71 0.69
CA ASP A 42 38.62 -7.01 1.66
C ASP A 42 39.98 -6.49 1.17
N ALA A 43 40.20 -6.54 -0.15
CA ALA A 43 41.38 -5.98 -0.81
C ALA A 43 41.48 -4.45 -0.64
N ALA A 44 40.37 -3.72 -0.75
CA ALA A 44 40.36 -2.26 -0.66
C ALA A 44 40.41 -1.77 0.80
N TYR A 45 39.90 -2.55 1.76
CA TYR A 45 40.07 -2.27 3.19
C TYR A 45 41.56 -2.31 3.59
N ILE A 46 42.28 -3.37 3.20
CA ILE A 46 43.73 -3.51 3.45
C ILE A 46 44.52 -2.37 2.76
N GLU A 47 44.17 -2.00 1.53
CA GLU A 47 44.80 -0.87 0.83
C GLU A 47 44.55 0.48 1.53
N SER A 48 43.33 0.73 2.03
CA SER A 48 42.99 1.99 2.71
C SER A 48 43.69 2.17 4.07
N GLN A 49 43.84 1.10 4.85
CA GLN A 49 44.53 1.16 6.15
C GLN A 49 46.05 1.25 5.97
N GLN A 50 46.62 0.52 5.00
CA GLN A 50 48.07 0.58 4.71
C GLN A 50 48.48 1.95 4.15
N THR A 51 47.63 2.62 3.37
CA THR A 51 47.99 3.90 2.75
C THR A 51 48.19 5.03 3.75
N SER A 52 47.38 5.14 4.82
CA SER A 52 47.54 6.25 5.78
C SER A 52 48.88 6.16 6.52
N ASP A 53 49.23 4.99 7.05
CA ASP A 53 50.49 4.75 7.75
C ASP A 53 51.68 4.88 6.80
N LEU A 54 51.62 4.26 5.62
CA LEU A 54 52.70 4.34 4.62
C LEU A 54 52.93 5.77 4.11
N ILE A 55 51.88 6.59 3.98
CA ILE A 55 52.01 8.00 3.60
C ILE A 55 52.69 8.79 4.71
N VAL A 56 52.31 8.60 5.98
CA VAL A 56 52.96 9.25 7.13
C VAL A 56 54.43 8.85 7.22
N PHE A 57 54.73 7.55 7.14
CA PHE A 57 56.10 7.04 7.11
C PHE A 57 56.88 7.55 5.90
N GLY A 58 56.26 7.64 4.72
CA GLY A 58 56.88 8.15 3.50
C GLY A 58 57.23 9.63 3.58
N VAL A 59 56.37 10.46 4.18
CA VAL A 59 56.65 11.89 4.41
C VAL A 59 57.79 12.07 5.42
N ILE A 60 57.81 11.28 6.50
CA ILE A 60 58.91 11.32 7.47
C ILE A 60 60.22 10.83 6.84
N ALA A 61 60.19 9.71 6.12
CA ALA A 61 61.36 9.13 5.47
C ALA A 61 61.93 10.05 4.39
N SER A 62 61.09 10.67 3.56
CA SER A 62 61.54 11.64 2.55
C SER A 62 62.16 12.89 3.19
N GLY A 63 61.55 13.44 4.24
CA GLY A 63 62.14 14.53 5.03
C GLY A 63 63.49 14.14 5.64
N ALA A 64 63.60 12.92 6.18
CA ALA A 64 64.85 12.40 6.75
C ALA A 64 65.94 12.20 5.68
N ILE A 65 65.60 11.65 4.50
CA ILE A 65 66.53 11.47 3.38
C ILE A 65 67.07 12.81 2.90
N VAL A 66 66.22 13.83 2.77
CA VAL A 66 66.65 15.18 2.37
C VAL A 66 67.58 15.79 3.43
N LEU A 67 67.28 15.60 4.72
CA LEU A 67 68.17 16.04 5.81
C LEU A 67 69.52 15.31 5.80
N VAL A 68 69.52 14.00 5.54
CA VAL A 68 70.75 13.20 5.38
C VAL A 68 71.56 13.71 4.18
N ALA A 69 70.92 14.04 3.05
CA ALA A 69 71.59 14.57 1.88
C ALA A 69 72.21 15.97 2.12
N ILE A 70 71.53 16.85 2.87
CA ILE A 70 72.06 18.20 3.22
C ILE A 70 73.32 18.10 4.10
N TRP A 71 73.44 17.04 4.91
CA TRP A 71 74.51 16.84 5.89
C TRP A 71 75.44 15.68 5.57
N ALA A 72 75.40 15.13 4.35
CA ALA A 72 76.10 13.92 3.95
C ALA A 72 77.63 13.97 4.16
N ASP A 73 78.25 15.14 3.97
CA ASP A 73 79.69 15.33 4.15
C ASP A 73 80.13 15.31 5.64
N GLU A 74 79.26 15.77 6.55
CA GLU A 74 79.52 15.88 7.99
C GLU A 74 79.02 14.67 8.79
N LEU A 75 78.21 13.82 8.17
CA LEU A 75 77.63 12.59 8.72
C LEU A 75 78.66 11.53 9.14
N ARG A 76 79.92 11.68 8.72
CA ARG A 76 81.06 10.92 9.27
C ARG A 76 81.32 11.20 10.77
N LYS A 77 80.72 12.24 11.37
CA LYS A 77 80.84 12.62 12.80
C LYS A 77 79.53 12.37 13.56
N LEU A 78 79.23 11.08 13.66
CA LEU A 78 77.96 10.34 13.82
C LEU A 78 77.04 10.60 15.05
N PHE A 79 76.86 11.83 15.57
CA PHE A 79 75.99 12.05 16.74
C PHE A 79 74.72 12.88 16.46
N VAL A 80 74.80 13.88 15.58
CA VAL A 80 73.70 14.85 15.39
C VAL A 80 72.54 14.26 14.58
N VAL A 81 72.82 13.43 13.58
CA VAL A 81 71.77 12.82 12.74
C VAL A 81 71.02 11.72 13.50
N ALA A 82 71.72 10.92 14.31
CA ALA A 82 71.09 9.92 15.17
C ALA A 82 70.15 10.57 16.19
N PHE A 83 70.53 11.71 16.77
CA PHE A 83 69.69 12.43 17.74
C PHE A 83 68.45 13.07 17.11
N VAL A 84 68.57 13.70 15.93
CA VAL A 84 67.40 14.29 15.24
C VAL A 84 66.45 13.20 14.74
N MET A 85 66.99 12.08 14.25
CA MET A 85 66.18 10.93 13.82
C MET A 85 65.49 10.24 14.99
N PHE A 86 66.17 10.10 16.15
CA PHE A 86 65.60 9.59 17.39
C PHE A 86 64.52 10.53 17.95
N LEU A 87 64.76 11.85 17.95
CA LEU A 87 63.81 12.83 18.47
C LEU A 87 62.54 12.91 17.59
N MET A 88 62.68 12.78 16.26
CA MET A 88 61.50 12.64 15.37
C MET A 88 60.74 11.34 15.63
N LEU A 89 61.43 10.22 15.87
CA LEU A 89 60.82 8.92 16.19
C LEU A 89 60.04 8.94 17.51
N VAL A 90 60.54 9.65 18.52
CA VAL A 90 59.91 9.73 19.86
C VAL A 90 58.65 10.61 19.83
N PHE A 91 58.60 11.66 19.01
CA PHE A 91 57.41 12.52 18.92
C PHE A 91 56.28 11.93 18.08
N THR A 92 56.55 10.96 17.19
CA THR A 92 55.51 10.29 16.39
C THR A 92 54.91 9.05 17.06
N ALA A 93 55.53 8.52 18.12
CA ALA A 93 55.14 7.24 18.73
C ALA A 93 54.03 7.31 19.79
N CYS A 94 53.49 8.50 20.11
CA CYS A 94 52.41 8.68 21.07
C CYS A 94 51.15 9.29 20.43
N ALA A 95 50.69 8.73 19.31
CA ALA A 95 49.28 8.86 18.96
C ALA A 95 48.51 7.80 19.77
N PRO A 96 47.47 8.18 20.53
CA PRO A 96 46.67 7.20 21.26
C PRO A 96 45.99 6.26 20.26
N ALA A 97 46.03 4.96 20.55
CA ALA A 97 45.51 3.92 19.67
C ALA A 97 44.02 4.13 19.40
N THR A 98 43.70 4.56 18.18
CA THR A 98 42.37 4.36 17.59
C THR A 98 42.17 2.86 17.44
N ARG A 99 41.08 2.30 17.98
CA ARG A 99 40.75 0.90 17.82
C ARG A 99 39.56 0.79 16.90
N ASP A 100 39.75 0.11 15.79
CA ASP A 100 38.64 -0.22 14.91
C ASP A 100 37.65 -1.12 15.66
N ARG A 101 36.37 -0.84 15.46
CA ARG A 101 35.26 -1.63 16.00
C ARG A 101 34.60 -2.39 14.86
N THR A 102 34.29 -3.66 15.06
CA THR A 102 33.48 -4.41 14.09
C THR A 102 32.04 -4.53 14.56
N VAL A 103 31.12 -4.38 13.62
CA VAL A 103 29.68 -4.51 13.84
C VAL A 103 29.15 -5.57 12.89
N LEU A 104 28.43 -6.54 13.45
CA LEU A 104 27.79 -7.60 12.69
C LEU A 104 26.36 -7.18 12.32
N THR A 105 26.01 -7.23 11.04
CA THR A 105 24.65 -6.99 10.56
C THR A 105 23.87 -8.30 10.48
N GLN A 106 22.61 -8.26 10.87
CA GLN A 106 21.74 -9.44 10.78
C GLN A 106 21.12 -9.57 9.37
N PRO A 107 20.75 -10.79 8.94
CA PRO A 107 20.18 -11.02 7.60
C PRO A 107 18.83 -10.31 7.37
N ASN A 108 18.05 -10.12 8.44
CA ASN A 108 16.77 -9.41 8.45
C ASN A 108 16.93 -7.90 8.66
N GLN A 109 18.14 -7.35 8.52
CA GLN A 109 18.41 -5.92 8.70
C GLN A 109 19.00 -5.30 7.45
N VAL A 110 18.53 -4.11 7.12
CA VAL A 110 19.19 -3.22 6.15
C VAL A 110 20.10 -2.28 6.93
N THR A 111 21.38 -2.20 6.57
CA THR A 111 22.37 -1.38 7.28
C THR A 111 22.88 -0.26 6.39
N PHE A 112 22.75 0.99 6.83
CA PHE A 112 23.27 2.15 6.14
C PHE A 112 24.57 2.60 6.80
N VAL A 113 25.63 2.77 5.99
CA VAL A 113 26.92 3.29 6.41
C VAL A 113 27.11 4.67 5.78
N ILE A 114 27.15 5.69 6.64
CA ILE A 114 27.15 7.11 6.25
C ILE A 114 28.41 7.77 6.80
N GLN A 115 29.12 8.57 6.00
CA GLN A 115 30.30 9.29 6.48
C GLN A 115 29.91 10.33 7.56
N ALA A 116 30.61 10.34 8.70
CA ALA A 116 30.31 11.29 9.79
C ALA A 116 30.83 12.71 9.51
N ARG A 117 31.79 12.87 8.58
CA ARG A 117 32.39 14.16 8.20
C ARG A 117 32.74 14.15 6.70
N GLY A 118 32.17 15.08 5.94
CA GLY A 118 32.43 15.20 4.50
C GLY A 118 31.18 15.57 3.72
N ASP A 119 31.22 15.37 2.40
CA ASP A 119 30.05 15.46 1.52
C ASP A 119 29.17 14.22 1.70
N ASN A 120 27.85 14.43 1.81
CA ASN A 120 26.86 13.37 2.02
C ASN A 120 26.59 12.54 0.75
N THR A 121 27.32 12.79 -0.35
CA THR A 121 27.20 12.08 -1.63
C THR A 121 27.75 10.65 -1.59
N ASN A 122 28.66 10.34 -0.66
CA ASN A 122 29.25 9.00 -0.52
C ASN A 122 28.59 8.22 0.63
N GLN A 123 27.42 7.65 0.37
CA GLN A 123 26.72 6.76 1.32
C GLN A 123 26.61 5.36 0.72
N VAL A 124 26.76 4.32 1.55
CA VAL A 124 26.58 2.93 1.13
C VAL A 124 25.47 2.31 1.95
N ALA A 125 24.40 1.90 1.27
CA ALA A 125 23.41 1.01 1.84
C ALA A 125 23.90 -0.44 1.68
N VAL A 126 24.18 -1.08 2.80
CA VAL A 126 24.54 -2.49 2.91
C VAL A 126 23.25 -3.23 3.30
N GLY A 127 22.49 -3.64 2.29
CA GLY A 127 21.11 -4.12 2.48
C GLY A 127 20.93 -5.63 2.33
N SER A 128 19.90 -6.11 3.02
CA SER A 128 19.47 -7.49 3.22
C SER A 128 19.11 -8.23 1.92
N THR A 129 19.16 -9.56 2.01
CA THR A 129 18.56 -10.41 1.00
C THR A 129 17.03 -10.23 1.01
N PRO A 130 16.35 -10.04 -0.13
CA PRO A 130 14.89 -9.94 -0.16
C PRO A 130 14.25 -11.17 0.49
N LEU A 131 13.37 -10.97 1.47
CA LEU A 131 12.54 -12.04 2.04
C LEU A 131 11.60 -12.69 1.00
N THR A 132 11.41 -12.02 -0.14
CA THR A 132 10.63 -12.48 -1.29
C THR A 132 11.40 -13.40 -2.24
N ALA A 133 12.66 -13.72 -1.94
CA ALA A 133 13.44 -14.60 -2.80
C ALA A 133 12.97 -16.07 -2.66
N ASP A 134 12.69 -16.71 -3.80
CA ASP A 134 12.24 -18.11 -3.87
C ASP A 134 13.22 -19.08 -3.17
N GLU A 135 12.75 -20.27 -2.77
CA GLU A 135 13.57 -21.32 -2.12
C GLU A 135 14.85 -21.65 -2.93
N ALA A 136 14.79 -21.54 -4.26
CA ALA A 136 15.93 -21.69 -5.15
C ALA A 136 17.02 -20.62 -4.94
N TYR A 137 16.63 -19.38 -4.64
CA TYR A 137 17.58 -18.30 -4.33
C TYR A 137 18.37 -18.61 -3.07
N TRP A 138 17.72 -19.13 -2.01
CA TRP A 138 18.38 -19.40 -0.73
C TRP A 138 19.25 -20.65 -0.71
N ARG A 139 19.02 -21.60 -1.64
CA ARG A 139 19.91 -22.74 -1.84
C ARG A 139 21.27 -22.33 -2.40
N ASP A 140 21.29 -21.32 -3.27
CA ASP A 140 22.50 -20.85 -3.93
C ASP A 140 23.12 -19.61 -3.23
N ASN A 141 22.30 -18.81 -2.55
CA ASN A 141 22.71 -17.63 -1.79
C ASN A 141 22.49 -17.91 -0.29
N MET A 142 23.55 -18.38 0.37
CA MET A 142 23.58 -18.61 1.82
C MET A 142 23.09 -17.38 2.61
N VAL A 143 22.71 -17.59 3.88
CA VAL A 143 22.29 -16.51 4.78
C VAL A 143 23.37 -15.42 4.86
N ASN A 144 23.10 -14.26 4.26
CA ASN A 144 24.02 -13.13 4.24
C ASN A 144 24.15 -12.51 5.64
N LYS A 145 25.23 -12.85 6.34
CA LYS A 145 25.74 -12.07 7.49
C LYS A 145 26.89 -11.21 6.98
N ARG A 146 26.93 -9.93 7.35
CA ARG A 146 28.04 -9.03 6.98
C ARG A 146 28.68 -8.44 8.23
N GLU A 147 29.99 -8.34 8.19
CA GLU A 147 30.78 -7.65 9.20
C GLU A 147 31.22 -6.31 8.61
N ILE A 148 30.93 -5.23 9.33
CA ILE A 148 31.31 -3.88 8.95
C ILE A 148 32.36 -3.40 9.95
N THR A 149 33.53 -3.04 9.43
CA THR A 149 34.59 -2.46 10.26
C THR A 149 34.46 -0.94 10.26
N ILE A 150 34.28 -0.38 11.45
CA ILE A 150 34.16 1.06 11.72
C ILE A 150 35.51 1.55 12.22
N SER A 151 36.19 2.29 11.36
CA SER A 151 37.44 2.96 11.74
C SER A 151 37.16 4.18 12.60
N GLN A 152 38.03 4.40 13.59
CA GLN A 152 37.97 5.56 14.46
C GLN A 152 39.10 6.52 14.13
N TYR A 153 38.80 7.81 14.11
CA TYR A 153 39.79 8.86 13.95
C TYR A 153 39.98 9.65 15.24
N CYS A 154 41.16 10.23 15.38
CA CYS A 154 41.48 11.08 16.51
C CYS A 154 40.88 12.48 16.31
N PHE A 155 39.91 12.86 17.16
CA PHE A 155 39.36 14.21 17.19
C PHE A 155 40.02 15.05 18.28
N TYR A 156 40.68 16.13 17.86
CA TYR A 156 41.23 17.16 18.75
C TYR A 156 40.25 18.33 18.84
N ALA A 157 39.68 18.56 20.02
CA ALA A 157 38.93 19.78 20.28
C ALA A 157 39.89 20.98 20.28
N TYR A 158 39.46 22.11 19.71
CA TYR A 158 40.22 23.36 19.76
C TYR A 158 40.62 23.63 21.22
N GLN A 159 41.93 23.60 21.51
CA GLN A 159 42.58 23.83 22.82
C GLN A 159 42.91 22.62 23.74
N GLY A 160 42.89 21.37 23.27
CA GLY A 160 43.33 20.23 24.09
C GLY A 160 44.33 19.29 23.40
N ALA A 161 45.39 18.88 24.11
CA ALA A 161 46.28 17.78 23.70
C ALA A 161 45.63 16.38 23.86
N ALA A 162 44.40 16.32 24.37
CA ALA A 162 43.66 15.09 24.57
C ALA A 162 42.93 14.69 23.28
N CYS A 163 43.36 13.59 22.68
CA CYS A 163 42.64 12.93 21.60
C CYS A 163 41.37 12.28 22.14
N THR A 164 40.23 12.52 21.49
CA THR A 164 39.03 11.72 21.69
C THR A 164 38.78 10.90 20.44
N ALA A 165 38.71 9.58 20.56
CA ALA A 165 38.36 8.70 19.44
C ALA A 165 36.91 8.96 19.03
N ARG A 166 36.68 9.17 17.73
CA ARG A 166 35.35 9.36 17.14
C ARG A 166 35.18 8.39 15.97
N ASP A 167 34.00 7.81 15.85
CA ASP A 167 33.67 6.93 14.73
C ASP A 167 33.69 7.74 13.42
N ALA A 168 34.38 7.22 12.39
CA ALA A 168 34.49 7.87 11.08
C ALA A 168 33.20 7.76 10.27
N VAL A 169 32.39 6.73 10.56
CA VAL A 169 31.09 6.49 9.93
C VAL A 169 29.99 6.33 10.98
N LEU A 170 28.79 6.72 10.58
CA LEU A 170 27.54 6.45 11.25
C LEU A 170 26.96 5.16 10.66
N VAL A 171 26.63 4.19 11.51
CA VAL A 171 25.98 2.94 11.10
C VAL A 171 24.55 2.94 11.61
N ILE A 172 23.58 2.90 10.70
CA ILE A 172 22.15 2.88 11.00
C ILE A 172 21.56 1.54 10.55
N THR A 173 20.80 0.84 11.40
CA THR A 173 20.18 -0.44 11.04
C THR A 173 18.66 -0.34 11.04
N VAL A 174 18.02 -0.94 10.04
CA VAL A 174 16.56 -1.02 9.90
C VAL A 174 16.15 -2.49 9.95
N ASP A 175 15.29 -2.86 10.89
CA ASP A 175 14.73 -4.21 10.95
C ASP A 175 13.59 -4.37 9.94
N THR A 176 13.66 -5.44 9.14
CA THR A 176 12.67 -5.76 8.11
C THR A 176 11.72 -6.89 8.52
N THR A 177 11.85 -7.38 9.75
CA THR A 177 10.97 -8.41 10.33
C THR A 177 9.51 -7.91 10.37
N PRO A 178 8.54 -8.71 9.89
CA PRO A 178 7.14 -8.37 10.04
C PRO A 178 6.71 -8.25 11.50
N VAL A 179 5.95 -7.21 11.81
CA VAL A 179 5.40 -6.94 13.14
C VAL A 179 3.89 -7.16 13.09
N ASN A 180 3.41 -8.07 13.94
CA ASN A 180 1.99 -8.25 14.24
C ASN A 180 1.61 -7.39 15.46
N ILE A 181 0.53 -6.61 15.34
CA ILE A 181 -0.12 -5.89 16.44
C ILE A 181 -1.60 -6.23 16.45
N GLU A 182 -2.11 -6.43 17.66
CA GLU A 182 -3.48 -6.85 17.91
C GLU A 182 -4.11 -5.91 18.93
N TRP A 183 -5.29 -5.41 18.58
CA TRP A 183 -6.20 -4.63 19.42
C TRP A 183 -7.41 -5.51 19.70
N ILE A 184 -7.74 -5.66 20.98
CA ILE A 184 -8.77 -6.59 21.42
C ILE A 184 -9.89 -5.78 22.06
N ALA A 185 -11.12 -6.05 21.63
CA ALA A 185 -12.33 -5.58 22.29
C ALA A 185 -12.84 -6.70 23.18
N ASP A 186 -12.82 -6.48 24.49
CA ASP A 186 -13.27 -7.48 25.44
C ASP A 186 -14.79 -7.60 25.40
N ALA A 187 -15.30 -8.83 25.47
CA ALA A 187 -16.75 -9.05 25.55
C ALA A 187 -17.32 -8.41 26.82
N ILE A 188 -18.44 -7.70 26.69
CA ILE A 188 -19.19 -7.19 27.84
C ILE A 188 -20.13 -8.29 28.34
N VAL A 189 -19.83 -8.85 29.52
CA VAL A 189 -20.63 -9.90 30.16
C VAL A 189 -21.53 -9.29 31.23
N GLU A 190 -22.81 -9.64 31.22
CA GLU A 190 -23.77 -9.17 32.23
C GLU A 190 -23.41 -9.72 33.62
N GLY A 191 -23.31 -8.82 34.62
CA GLY A 191 -22.97 -9.17 36.00
C GLY A 191 -21.47 -9.14 36.33
N GLU A 192 -20.60 -9.03 35.33
CA GLU A 192 -19.16 -8.88 35.52
C GLU A 192 -18.74 -7.39 35.52
N PRO A 193 -17.64 -7.03 36.20
CA PRO A 193 -17.03 -5.70 36.07
C PRO A 193 -16.68 -5.41 34.61
N ARG A 194 -17.03 -4.21 34.14
CA ARG A 194 -16.76 -3.77 32.78
C ARG A 194 -15.25 -3.69 32.55
N SER A 195 -14.75 -4.36 31.50
CA SER A 195 -13.36 -4.16 31.04
C SER A 195 -13.15 -2.71 30.61
N ASP A 196 -11.93 -2.21 30.74
CA ASP A 196 -11.57 -0.82 30.46
C ASP A 196 -11.57 -0.48 28.96
N GLN A 197 -11.65 -1.50 28.08
CA GLN A 197 -11.67 -1.38 26.61
C GLN A 197 -10.52 -0.52 26.04
N VAL A 198 -9.45 -0.28 26.81
CA VAL A 198 -8.41 0.69 26.46
C VAL A 198 -7.62 0.24 25.22
N ASN A 199 -7.54 -1.08 25.01
CA ASN A 199 -6.85 -1.69 23.89
C ASN A 199 -7.72 -1.85 22.63
N ALA A 200 -8.99 -1.44 22.65
CA ALA A 200 -9.89 -1.47 21.50
C ALA A 200 -9.90 -0.14 20.74
N PHE A 201 -10.54 -0.11 19.58
CA PHE A 201 -10.95 1.13 18.91
C PHE A 201 -12.35 1.51 19.38
N SER A 202 -12.51 2.74 19.84
CA SER A 202 -13.79 3.26 20.33
C SER A 202 -14.38 4.22 19.30
N MET A 203 -15.59 3.95 18.85
CA MET A 203 -16.33 4.78 17.90
C MET A 203 -17.77 4.99 18.38
N GLN A 204 -18.56 5.71 17.59
CA GLN A 204 -19.99 5.88 17.82
C GLN A 204 -20.77 5.50 16.57
N SER A 205 -21.96 4.93 16.78
CA SER A 205 -22.99 4.81 15.73
C SER A 205 -23.82 6.07 15.59
N LEU A 206 -24.43 6.22 14.43
CA LEU A 206 -25.45 7.22 14.16
C LEU A 206 -26.76 6.51 13.84
N GLU A 207 -27.71 6.58 14.78
CA GLU A 207 -29.02 5.95 14.61
C GLU A 207 -29.98 6.88 13.84
N PRO A 208 -30.96 6.33 13.09
CA PRO A 208 -31.90 7.14 12.30
C PRO A 208 -32.74 8.13 13.13
N ASP A 209 -32.91 7.87 14.42
CA ASP A 209 -33.62 8.74 15.37
C ASP A 209 -32.73 9.86 15.93
N GLY A 210 -31.47 9.96 15.48
CA GLY A 210 -30.48 10.91 15.98
C GLY A 210 -29.78 10.46 17.26
N GLY A 211 -30.02 9.22 17.72
CA GLY A 211 -29.29 8.59 18.80
C GLY A 211 -27.88 8.17 18.38
N SER A 212 -27.03 7.89 19.38
CA SER A 212 -25.68 7.35 19.16
C SER A 212 -25.35 6.32 20.24
N THR A 213 -24.72 5.22 19.86
CA THR A 213 -24.21 4.22 20.80
C THR A 213 -22.71 4.06 20.63
N GLY A 214 -21.96 4.00 21.74
CA GLY A 214 -20.54 3.67 21.69
C GLY A 214 -20.31 2.23 21.22
N VAL A 215 -19.35 2.07 20.31
CA VAL A 215 -18.97 0.79 19.72
C VAL A 215 -17.49 0.57 19.93
N TYR A 216 -17.12 -0.61 20.39
CA TYR A 216 -15.74 -1.06 20.50
C TYR A 216 -15.48 -2.17 19.49
N VAL A 217 -14.38 -2.07 18.76
CA VAL A 217 -13.97 -3.11 17.79
C VAL A 217 -12.50 -3.46 17.98
N GLY A 218 -12.21 -4.75 17.89
CA GLY A 218 -10.84 -5.27 17.81
C GLY A 218 -10.33 -5.24 16.38
N ALA A 219 -9.02 -5.17 16.20
CA ALA A 219 -8.40 -5.28 14.88
C ALA A 219 -7.03 -5.94 14.98
N GLN A 220 -6.55 -6.44 13.85
CA GLN A 220 -5.20 -6.96 13.71
C GLN A 220 -4.50 -6.31 12.52
N LEU A 221 -3.22 -6.04 12.68
CA LEU A 221 -2.36 -5.44 11.67
C LEU A 221 -1.04 -6.21 11.60
N ILE A 222 -0.70 -6.66 10.39
CA ILE A 222 0.63 -7.17 10.06
C ILE A 222 1.25 -6.19 9.07
N ALA A 223 2.39 -5.63 9.46
CA ALA A 223 3.14 -4.71 8.63
C ALA A 223 4.64 -4.96 8.77
N ARG A 224 5.39 -4.57 7.75
CA ARG A 224 6.85 -4.70 7.69
C ARG A 224 7.46 -3.51 6.98
N ILE A 225 8.78 -3.38 7.11
CA ILE A 225 9.56 -2.46 6.27
C ILE A 225 10.18 -3.29 5.15
N ALA A 226 9.83 -2.98 3.91
CA ALA A 226 10.44 -3.65 2.77
C ALA A 226 11.91 -3.21 2.65
N PRO A 227 12.87 -4.11 2.32
CA PRO A 227 14.27 -3.75 2.17
C PRO A 227 14.52 -2.55 1.23
N GLU A 228 13.77 -2.49 0.14
CA GLU A 228 13.79 -1.42 -0.86
C GLU A 228 13.31 -0.06 -0.32
N ASP A 229 12.42 -0.07 0.68
CA ASP A 229 11.83 1.12 1.26
C ASP A 229 12.50 1.54 2.58
N ALA A 230 13.53 0.82 3.03
CA ALA A 230 14.20 1.09 4.30
C ALA A 230 14.77 2.52 4.39
N ALA A 231 15.26 3.08 3.28
CA ALA A 231 15.72 4.45 3.22
C ALA A 231 14.58 5.46 3.38
N LEU A 232 13.42 5.18 2.78
CA LEU A 232 12.22 6.01 2.88
C LEU A 232 11.64 5.99 4.31
N TYR A 233 11.67 4.82 4.95
CA TYR A 233 11.31 4.67 6.35
C TYR A 233 12.21 5.52 7.27
N LEU A 234 13.53 5.43 7.08
CA LEU A 234 14.49 6.24 7.84
C LEU A 234 14.31 7.74 7.60
N ALA A 235 14.02 8.16 6.37
CA ALA A 235 13.74 9.57 6.07
C ALA A 235 12.48 10.08 6.79
N SER A 236 11.49 9.21 6.97
CA SER A 236 10.19 9.56 7.59
C SER A 236 10.22 9.53 9.11
N TYR A 237 10.90 8.54 9.70
CA TYR A 237 10.83 8.26 11.15
C TYR A 237 12.16 8.45 11.89
N GLY A 238 13.27 8.63 11.16
CA GLY A 238 14.60 8.78 11.72
C GLY A 238 15.14 7.52 12.39
N HIS A 239 16.22 7.71 13.14
CA HIS A 239 16.85 6.68 13.96
C HIS A 239 16.62 6.94 15.45
N GLY A 240 16.65 5.87 16.24
CA GLY A 240 16.57 5.90 17.69
C GLY A 240 17.91 6.21 18.36
N VAL A 241 17.99 5.81 19.64
CA VAL A 241 19.17 5.98 20.49
C VAL A 241 20.23 4.94 20.13
N ILE A 242 21.50 5.35 20.18
CA ILE A 242 22.64 4.46 19.95
C ILE A 242 22.61 3.24 20.89
N ASP A 243 22.85 2.07 20.33
CA ASP A 243 22.90 0.81 21.09
C ASP A 243 24.27 0.59 21.77
N SER A 244 24.42 -0.52 22.50
CA SER A 244 25.68 -0.88 23.18
C SER A 244 26.85 -1.12 22.22
N ASN A 245 26.55 -1.39 20.95
CA ASN A 245 27.53 -1.66 19.90
C ASN A 245 27.82 -0.42 19.06
N GLY A 246 27.33 0.75 19.46
CA GLY A 246 27.53 2.02 18.77
C GLY A 246 26.79 2.14 17.44
N VAL A 247 25.73 1.35 17.25
CA VAL A 247 24.85 1.35 16.07
C VAL A 247 23.59 2.14 16.38
N TYR A 248 23.06 2.84 15.38
CA TYR A 248 21.84 3.61 15.50
C TYR A 248 20.68 2.79 14.91
N PRO A 249 19.89 2.07 15.73
CA PRO A 249 18.72 1.39 15.21
C PRO A 249 17.71 2.42 14.70
N ALA A 250 17.00 2.09 13.63
CA ALA A 250 15.82 2.83 13.20
C ALA A 250 14.80 2.88 14.34
N ARG A 251 13.90 3.87 14.31
CA ARG A 251 12.76 3.84 15.22
C ARG A 251 12.03 2.49 15.08
N PRO A 252 11.72 1.77 16.17
CA PRO A 252 11.08 0.46 16.05
C PRO A 252 9.74 0.56 15.32
N LEU A 253 9.53 -0.31 14.32
CA LEU A 253 8.27 -0.33 13.57
C LEU A 253 7.06 -0.48 14.51
N ARG A 254 7.18 -1.35 15.52
CA ARG A 254 6.14 -1.54 16.55
C ARG A 254 5.70 -0.24 17.21
N ASP A 255 6.62 0.67 17.52
CA ASP A 255 6.30 1.94 18.17
C ASP A 255 5.54 2.87 17.23
N VAL A 256 5.93 2.91 15.95
CA VAL A 256 5.22 3.68 14.92
C VAL A 256 3.81 3.12 14.71
N LEU A 257 3.68 1.80 14.65
CA LEU A 257 2.38 1.14 14.50
C LEU A 257 1.47 1.40 15.72
N ALA A 258 2.01 1.30 16.94
CA ALA A 258 1.26 1.51 18.18
C ALA A 258 0.85 2.97 18.43
N THR A 259 1.53 3.93 17.81
CA THR A 259 1.27 5.36 18.00
C THR A 259 0.56 5.97 16.80
N GLU A 260 1.29 6.26 15.74
CA GLU A 260 0.78 7.00 14.58
C GLU A 260 -0.22 6.17 13.77
N VAL A 261 0.09 4.91 13.48
CA VAL A 261 -0.82 4.06 12.68
C VAL A 261 -2.09 3.76 13.45
N ARG A 262 -2.00 3.46 14.76
CA ARG A 262 -3.18 3.28 15.62
C ARG A 262 -4.07 4.53 15.61
N ALA A 263 -3.50 5.72 15.77
CA ALA A 263 -4.26 6.97 15.74
C ALA A 263 -4.94 7.22 14.39
N PHE A 264 -4.26 6.87 13.29
CA PHE A 264 -4.83 6.91 11.96
C PHE A 264 -6.00 5.94 11.81
N ILE A 265 -5.82 4.67 12.19
CA ILE A 265 -6.89 3.64 12.16
C ILE A 265 -8.11 4.12 12.96
N GLN A 266 -7.89 4.64 14.17
CA GLN A 266 -8.96 5.18 15.01
C GLN A 266 -9.74 6.30 14.31
N THR A 267 -9.05 7.19 13.59
CA THR A 267 -9.67 8.29 12.86
C THR A 267 -10.48 7.77 11.68
N GLU A 268 -9.92 6.85 10.89
CA GLU A 268 -10.59 6.29 9.72
C GLU A 268 -11.79 5.41 10.11
N LEU A 269 -11.67 4.59 11.17
CA LEU A 269 -12.79 3.83 11.71
C LEU A 269 -13.89 4.74 12.26
N ASN A 270 -13.57 5.88 12.90
CA ASN A 270 -14.57 6.86 13.31
C ASN A 270 -15.33 7.44 12.10
N ASN A 271 -14.64 7.69 10.99
CA ASN A 271 -15.28 8.20 9.78
C ASN A 271 -16.19 7.15 9.13
N GLU A 272 -15.81 5.88 9.15
CA GLU A 272 -16.64 4.79 8.63
C GLU A 272 -17.84 4.51 9.56
N TYR A 273 -17.64 4.40 10.87
CA TYR A 273 -18.72 4.06 11.81
C TYR A 273 -19.66 5.23 12.09
N GLY A 274 -19.16 6.46 12.16
CA GLY A 274 -19.93 7.65 12.55
C GLY A 274 -21.00 8.07 11.55
N ASN A 275 -21.04 7.47 10.36
CA ASN A 275 -22.05 7.71 9.34
C ASN A 275 -23.02 6.52 9.16
N ARG A 276 -22.98 5.54 10.06
CA ARG A 276 -23.72 4.28 9.96
C ARG A 276 -24.43 3.95 11.27
N SER A 277 -25.62 3.36 11.15
CA SER A 277 -26.33 2.75 12.27
C SER A 277 -25.65 1.46 12.71
N VAL A 278 -25.98 0.97 13.91
CA VAL A 278 -25.47 -0.33 14.40
C VAL A 278 -25.71 -1.47 13.41
N ILE A 279 -26.84 -1.49 12.71
CA ILE A 279 -27.17 -2.57 11.76
C ILE A 279 -26.23 -2.51 10.55
N GLU A 280 -26.07 -1.32 9.97
CA GLU A 280 -25.18 -1.10 8.83
C GLU A 280 -23.73 -1.37 9.19
N GLN A 281 -23.29 -1.01 10.40
CA GLN A 281 -21.94 -1.30 10.88
C GLN A 281 -21.62 -2.80 10.95
N ASN A 282 -22.58 -3.64 11.36
CA ASN A 282 -22.36 -5.09 11.36
C ASN A 282 -22.45 -5.68 9.94
N ARG A 283 -23.34 -5.16 9.10
CA ARG A 283 -23.52 -5.63 7.72
C ARG A 283 -22.30 -5.32 6.85
N ASP A 284 -21.76 -4.11 6.98
CA ASP A 284 -20.74 -3.58 6.08
C ASP A 284 -19.33 -3.64 6.69
N MET A 285 -19.14 -4.44 7.75
CA MET A 285 -17.88 -4.50 8.52
C MET A 285 -16.67 -4.87 7.66
N GLU A 286 -16.82 -5.84 6.75
CA GLU A 286 -15.77 -6.23 5.81
C GLU A 286 -15.38 -5.08 4.86
N GLU A 287 -16.37 -4.34 4.35
CA GLU A 287 -16.15 -3.20 3.46
C GLU A 287 -15.44 -2.07 4.20
N MET A 288 -15.89 -1.72 5.41
CA MET A 288 -15.27 -0.67 6.22
C MET A 288 -13.79 -0.96 6.48
N PHE A 289 -13.46 -2.18 6.93
CA PHE A 289 -12.06 -2.54 7.18
C PHE A 289 -11.22 -2.62 5.90
N THR A 290 -11.81 -3.00 4.78
CA THR A 290 -11.14 -2.97 3.47
C THR A 290 -10.83 -1.53 3.05
N ASN A 291 -11.76 -0.59 3.24
CA ASN A 291 -11.55 0.82 2.95
C ASN A 291 -10.45 1.42 3.83
N VAL A 292 -10.45 1.13 5.13
CA VAL A 292 -9.38 1.56 6.04
C VAL A 292 -8.03 0.94 5.64
N ARG A 293 -8.00 -0.35 5.26
CA ARG A 293 -6.78 -1.00 4.75
C ARG A 293 -6.22 -0.27 3.53
N ASN A 294 -7.06 0.08 2.57
CA ASN A 294 -6.62 0.76 1.35
C ASN A 294 -6.01 2.13 1.67
N ARG A 295 -6.63 2.90 2.57
CA ARG A 295 -6.11 4.20 3.04
C ARG A 295 -4.80 4.04 3.82
N LEU A 296 -4.67 2.97 4.62
CA LEU A 296 -3.42 2.62 5.31
C LEU A 296 -2.29 2.35 4.32
N VAL A 297 -2.54 1.52 3.31
CA VAL A 297 -1.56 1.18 2.25
C VAL A 297 -1.15 2.45 1.50
N GLU A 298 -2.11 3.28 1.10
CA GLU A 298 -1.84 4.53 0.38
C GLU A 298 -1.01 5.50 1.23
N THR A 299 -1.40 5.71 2.49
CA THR A 299 -0.76 6.70 3.37
C THR A 299 0.62 6.24 3.82
N PHE A 300 0.74 5.03 4.35
CA PHE A 300 1.97 4.55 4.98
C PHE A 300 2.94 3.89 3.99
N GLY A 301 2.48 3.49 2.80
CA GLY A 301 3.36 3.10 1.70
C GLY A 301 4.31 4.23 1.30
N THR A 302 3.83 5.48 1.27
CA THR A 302 4.68 6.67 1.00
C THR A 302 5.70 6.97 2.09
N LYS A 303 5.60 6.30 3.25
CA LYS A 303 6.51 6.42 4.39
C LYS A 303 7.38 5.17 4.58
N GLY A 304 7.36 4.26 3.61
CA GLY A 304 8.17 3.03 3.62
C GLY A 304 7.69 1.94 4.57
N ILE A 305 6.38 1.91 4.88
CA ILE A 305 5.76 0.81 5.63
C ILE A 305 4.86 0.02 4.67
N ALA A 306 5.16 -1.27 4.52
CA ALA A 306 4.34 -2.20 3.77
C ALA A 306 3.30 -2.84 4.70
N ILE A 307 2.03 -2.68 4.36
CA ILE A 307 0.91 -3.30 5.09
C ILE A 307 0.61 -4.66 4.44
N ASP A 308 0.99 -5.75 5.10
CA ASP A 308 0.76 -7.10 4.60
C ASP A 308 -0.72 -7.50 4.81
N SER A 309 -1.27 -7.23 5.99
CA SER A 309 -2.66 -7.55 6.33
C SER A 309 -3.24 -6.56 7.34
N PHE A 310 -4.50 -6.17 7.14
CA PHE A 310 -5.29 -5.43 8.13
C PHE A 310 -6.73 -5.97 8.09
N GLY A 311 -7.30 -6.23 9.25
CA GLY A 311 -8.67 -6.73 9.35
C GLY A 311 -9.22 -6.58 10.76
N TYR A 312 -10.54 -6.72 10.87
CA TYR A 312 -11.20 -6.75 12.16
C TYR A 312 -10.84 -8.03 12.90
N ARG A 313 -10.82 -7.93 14.22
CA ARG A 313 -10.63 -9.04 15.13
C ARG A 313 -11.81 -8.98 16.09
N ASP A 314 -12.53 -10.08 16.19
CA ASP A 314 -13.80 -10.17 16.93
C ASP A 314 -14.94 -9.34 16.31
N GLY A 315 -16.13 -9.43 16.89
CA GLY A 315 -17.29 -8.65 16.48
C GLY A 315 -17.35 -7.28 17.16
N ASN A 316 -18.30 -6.45 16.74
CA ASN A 316 -18.58 -5.18 17.40
C ASN A 316 -19.14 -5.41 18.81
N VAL A 317 -18.56 -4.71 19.80
CA VAL A 317 -19.00 -4.71 21.19
C VAL A 317 -19.68 -3.38 21.50
N TYR A 318 -20.97 -3.41 21.80
CA TYR A 318 -21.78 -2.20 22.01
C TYR A 318 -21.84 -1.80 23.48
N GLU A 319 -21.82 -0.50 23.75
CA GLU A 319 -21.86 0.03 25.11
C GLU A 319 -23.15 -0.30 25.86
N ASN A 320 -24.26 -0.35 25.12
CA ASN A 320 -25.57 -0.70 25.64
C ASN A 320 -25.84 -2.19 25.40
N PRO A 321 -25.90 -3.04 26.44
CA PRO A 321 -26.14 -4.47 26.28
C PRO A 321 -27.54 -4.79 25.72
N VAL A 322 -28.52 -3.90 25.87
CA VAL A 322 -29.86 -4.05 25.27
C VAL A 322 -29.79 -3.97 23.74
N ILE A 323 -28.79 -3.29 23.18
CA ILE A 323 -28.61 -3.22 21.73
C ILE A 323 -28.13 -4.57 21.20
N GLN A 324 -27.31 -5.34 21.93
CA GLN A 324 -26.91 -6.68 21.49
C GLN A 324 -28.11 -7.64 21.33
N THR A 325 -29.09 -7.56 22.22
CA THR A 325 -30.35 -8.34 22.13
C THR A 325 -31.37 -7.71 21.17
N GLY A 326 -31.32 -6.39 20.99
CA GLY A 326 -32.13 -5.66 20.02
C GLY A 326 -31.71 -5.88 18.57
N ILE A 327 -30.43 -6.16 18.31
CA ILE A 327 -29.86 -6.40 16.97
C ILE A 327 -30.58 -7.54 16.27
N ASP A 328 -30.84 -8.68 16.92
CA ASP A 328 -31.53 -9.81 16.29
C ASP A 328 -32.92 -9.40 15.78
N SER A 329 -33.69 -8.69 16.62
CA SER A 329 -35.02 -8.19 16.26
C SER A 329 -34.96 -7.09 15.19
N ALA A 330 -33.90 -6.28 15.18
CA ALA A 330 -33.73 -5.18 14.24
C ALA A 330 -33.25 -5.68 12.88
N PHE A 331 -32.40 -6.70 12.86
CA PHE A 331 -31.98 -7.42 11.67
C PHE A 331 -33.16 -8.14 11.02
N GLU A 332 -34.03 -8.75 11.81
CA GLU A 332 -35.28 -9.34 11.32
C GLU A 332 -36.23 -8.28 10.74
N ARG A 333 -36.36 -7.12 11.39
CA ARG A 333 -37.13 -5.99 10.84
C ARG A 333 -36.53 -5.45 9.54
N GLN A 334 -35.21 -5.30 9.46
CA GLN A 334 -34.53 -4.83 8.26
C GLN A 334 -34.71 -5.83 7.11
N ARG A 335 -34.50 -7.12 7.38
CA ARG A 335 -34.72 -8.18 6.39
C ARG A 335 -36.16 -8.19 5.88
N GLN A 336 -37.13 -7.97 6.75
CA GLN A 336 -38.54 -7.84 6.35
C GLN A 336 -38.78 -6.60 5.47
N GLN A 337 -38.11 -5.47 5.75
CA GLN A 337 -38.20 -4.27 4.92
C GLN A 337 -37.55 -4.49 3.55
N ASP A 338 -36.35 -5.07 3.49
CA ASP A 338 -35.66 -5.37 2.24
C ASP A 338 -36.46 -6.39 1.39
N GLU A 339 -37.05 -7.40 2.04
CA GLU A 339 -37.94 -8.36 1.38
C GLU A 339 -39.22 -7.65 0.87
N ALA A 340 -39.79 -6.72 1.63
CA ALA A 340 -40.95 -5.94 1.21
C ALA A 340 -40.65 -5.02 0.02
N GLU A 341 -39.49 -4.35 0.00
CA GLU A 341 -39.05 -3.50 -1.11
C GLU A 341 -38.74 -4.33 -2.36
N SER A 342 -38.07 -5.48 -2.19
CA SER A 342 -37.83 -6.43 -3.27
C SER A 342 -39.14 -7.00 -3.82
N ASN A 343 -40.12 -7.30 -2.96
CA ASN A 343 -41.46 -7.72 -3.37
C ASN A 343 -42.20 -6.61 -4.13
N ALA A 344 -42.16 -5.38 -3.65
CA ALA A 344 -42.76 -4.23 -4.32
C ALA A 344 -42.14 -4.00 -5.71
N THR A 345 -40.82 -4.11 -5.81
CA THR A 345 -40.08 -3.99 -7.09
C THR A 345 -40.45 -5.11 -8.05
N ARG A 346 -40.50 -6.37 -7.57
CA ARG A 346 -40.95 -7.51 -8.38
C ARG A 346 -42.38 -7.31 -8.86
N GLN A 347 -43.28 -6.84 -8.00
CA GLN A 347 -44.65 -6.57 -8.37
C GLN A 347 -44.74 -5.47 -9.43
N ALA A 348 -43.99 -4.38 -9.28
CA ALA A 348 -43.94 -3.30 -10.27
C ALA A 348 -43.45 -3.80 -11.65
N ILE A 349 -42.47 -4.72 -11.68
CA ILE A 349 -42.01 -5.36 -12.92
C ILE A 349 -43.11 -6.22 -13.54
N VAL A 350 -43.80 -7.04 -12.74
CA VAL A 350 -44.92 -7.87 -13.20
C VAL A 350 -46.05 -7.01 -13.74
N ASP A 351 -46.41 -5.93 -13.05
CA ASP A 351 -47.45 -5.00 -13.47
C ASP A 351 -47.08 -4.31 -14.79
N MET A 352 -45.82 -3.87 -14.95
CA MET A 352 -45.33 -3.34 -16.22
C MET A 352 -45.38 -4.38 -17.35
N GLN A 353 -45.01 -5.64 -17.09
CA GLN A 353 -45.09 -6.71 -18.08
C GLN A 353 -46.54 -6.99 -18.48
N LEU A 354 -47.46 -7.01 -17.51
CA LEU A 354 -48.89 -7.19 -17.77
C LEU A 354 -49.43 -6.08 -18.65
N ILE A 355 -49.14 -4.82 -18.31
CA ILE A 355 -49.53 -3.64 -19.11
C ILE A 355 -48.98 -3.76 -20.53
N ASN A 356 -47.68 -4.07 -20.68
CA ASN A 356 -47.05 -4.22 -21.99
C ASN A 356 -47.68 -5.36 -22.81
N SER A 357 -48.00 -6.49 -22.17
CA SER A 357 -48.67 -7.61 -22.83
C SER A 357 -50.10 -7.27 -23.27
N ALA A 358 -50.84 -6.50 -22.47
CA ALA A 358 -52.17 -6.03 -22.80
C ALA A 358 -52.13 -5.04 -23.98
N TYR A 359 -51.17 -4.11 -24.00
CA TYR A 359 -50.93 -3.23 -25.14
C TYR A 359 -50.53 -4.00 -26.40
N ALA A 360 -49.67 -5.01 -26.27
CA ALA A 360 -49.28 -5.86 -27.40
C ALA A 360 -50.48 -6.64 -27.96
N GLN A 361 -51.34 -7.22 -27.10
CA GLN A 361 -52.56 -7.92 -27.52
C GLN A 361 -53.59 -6.98 -28.15
N ALA A 362 -53.79 -5.79 -27.58
CA ALA A 362 -54.68 -4.77 -28.15
C ALA A 362 -54.19 -4.33 -29.53
N THR A 363 -52.88 -4.10 -29.67
CA THR A 363 -52.25 -3.74 -30.95
C THR A 363 -52.37 -4.87 -31.97
N ALA A 364 -52.08 -6.12 -31.58
CA ALA A 364 -52.22 -7.28 -32.45
C ALA A 364 -53.66 -7.48 -32.94
N THR A 365 -54.64 -7.28 -32.06
CA THR A 365 -56.07 -7.37 -32.39
C THR A 365 -56.49 -6.24 -33.34
N MET A 366 -56.01 -5.02 -33.11
CA MET A 366 -56.27 -3.89 -34.00
C MET A 366 -55.66 -4.13 -35.39
N VAL A 367 -54.41 -4.59 -35.46
CA VAL A 367 -53.72 -4.89 -36.72
C VAL A 367 -54.41 -6.05 -37.45
N SER A 368 -54.85 -7.10 -36.75
CA SER A 368 -55.57 -8.21 -37.37
C SER A 368 -56.94 -7.79 -37.88
N ALA A 369 -57.68 -6.96 -37.13
CA ALA A 369 -58.97 -6.42 -37.56
C ALA A 369 -58.83 -5.50 -38.79
N GLN A 370 -57.82 -4.63 -38.80
CA GLN A 370 -57.49 -3.79 -39.96
C GLN A 370 -57.10 -4.63 -41.18
N SER A 371 -56.28 -5.67 -40.98
CA SER A 371 -55.86 -6.58 -42.04
C SER A 371 -57.04 -7.37 -42.62
N ALA A 372 -57.95 -7.85 -41.76
CA ALA A 372 -59.17 -8.54 -42.18
C ALA A 372 -60.12 -7.60 -42.93
N ALA A 373 -60.28 -6.36 -42.46
CA ALA A 373 -61.08 -5.35 -43.16
C ALA A 373 -60.49 -5.02 -44.54
N ALA A 374 -59.16 -4.84 -44.65
CA ALA A 374 -58.48 -4.60 -45.92
C ALA A 374 -58.61 -5.81 -46.87
N ALA A 375 -58.49 -7.03 -46.36
CA ALA A 375 -58.69 -8.25 -47.15
C ALA A 375 -60.13 -8.37 -47.66
N GLN A 376 -61.13 -8.06 -46.83
CA GLN A 376 -62.54 -8.03 -47.24
C GLN A 376 -62.81 -6.95 -48.29
N GLN A 377 -62.23 -5.76 -48.15
CA GLN A 377 -62.32 -4.71 -49.15
C GLN A 377 -61.69 -5.13 -50.48
N LEU A 378 -60.51 -5.76 -50.44
CA LEU A 378 -59.85 -6.28 -51.64
C LEU A 378 -60.69 -7.39 -52.30
N GLN A 379 -61.26 -8.30 -51.51
CA GLN A 379 -62.18 -9.32 -52.04
C GLN A 379 -63.42 -8.67 -52.65
N ALA A 380 -64.03 -7.69 -51.99
CA ALA A 380 -65.19 -6.96 -52.52
C ALA A 380 -64.86 -6.19 -53.82
N GLU A 381 -63.66 -5.63 -53.94
CA GLU A 381 -63.15 -5.01 -55.17
C GLU A 381 -63.01 -6.06 -56.28
N VAL A 382 -62.30 -7.16 -56.01
CA VAL A 382 -62.10 -8.25 -56.99
C VAL A 382 -63.42 -8.82 -57.50
N LEU A 383 -64.41 -8.99 -56.61
CA LEU A 383 -65.75 -9.46 -56.94
C LEU A 383 -66.55 -8.44 -57.78
N ARG A 384 -66.34 -7.13 -57.55
CA ARG A 384 -66.97 -6.06 -58.33
C ARG A 384 -66.35 -5.92 -59.71
N GLU A 385 -65.03 -6.12 -59.83
CA GLU A 385 -64.33 -6.10 -61.11
C GLU A 385 -64.57 -7.36 -61.94
N ASN A 386 -64.88 -8.50 -61.31
CA ASN A 386 -65.05 -9.80 -61.97
C ASN A 386 -66.30 -10.54 -61.44
N PRO A 387 -67.52 -10.16 -61.86
CA PRO A 387 -68.76 -10.78 -61.39
C PRO A 387 -68.86 -12.28 -61.73
N ASP A 388 -68.23 -12.72 -62.82
CA ASP A 388 -68.21 -14.12 -63.28
C ASP A 388 -67.44 -15.05 -62.31
N LEU A 389 -66.61 -14.51 -61.40
CA LEU A 389 -65.90 -15.30 -60.39
C LEU A 389 -66.83 -15.87 -59.31
N VAL A 390 -67.91 -15.16 -58.98
CA VAL A 390 -68.94 -15.66 -58.04
C VAL A 390 -69.63 -16.88 -58.65
N GLU A 391 -69.94 -16.82 -59.94
CA GLU A 391 -70.55 -17.93 -60.67
C GLU A 391 -69.58 -19.12 -60.78
N LEU A 392 -68.29 -18.86 -60.99
CA LEU A 392 -67.25 -19.91 -61.02
C LEU A 392 -67.04 -20.58 -59.65
N GLU A 393 -66.95 -19.82 -58.55
CA GLU A 393 -66.86 -20.39 -57.20
C GLU A 393 -68.13 -21.10 -56.78
N ALA A 394 -69.30 -20.57 -57.15
CA ALA A 394 -70.58 -21.23 -56.95
C ALA A 394 -70.61 -22.58 -57.69
N VAL A 395 -70.22 -22.64 -58.96
CA VAL A 395 -70.13 -23.89 -59.74
C VAL A 395 -69.07 -24.86 -59.17
N ARG A 396 -67.93 -24.36 -58.69
CA ARG A 396 -66.87 -25.20 -58.07
C ARG A 396 -67.26 -25.77 -56.71
N ARG A 397 -68.02 -25.02 -55.90
CA ARG A 397 -68.53 -25.48 -54.60
C ARG A 397 -69.89 -26.17 -54.71
N TRP A 398 -70.53 -26.12 -55.88
CA TRP A 398 -71.81 -26.76 -56.11
C TRP A 398 -71.62 -28.29 -56.11
N ASP A 399 -72.30 -28.94 -55.18
CA ASP A 399 -72.30 -30.39 -54.94
C ASP A 399 -73.26 -31.15 -55.88
N GLY A 400 -73.70 -30.51 -56.96
CA GLY A 400 -74.57 -31.11 -57.97
C GLY A 400 -76.02 -31.32 -57.53
N HIS A 401 -76.41 -30.87 -56.33
CA HIS A 401 -77.78 -30.97 -55.85
C HIS A 401 -78.48 -29.61 -56.00
N LEU A 402 -79.55 -29.55 -56.80
CA LEU A 402 -80.46 -28.41 -56.76
C LEU A 402 -81.20 -28.42 -55.42
N PRO A 403 -81.29 -27.28 -54.71
CA PRO A 403 -82.08 -27.19 -53.48
C PRO A 403 -83.52 -27.61 -53.77
N GLN A 404 -83.92 -28.77 -53.27
CA GLN A 404 -85.32 -29.18 -53.25
C GLN A 404 -86.01 -28.42 -52.12
N ILE A 405 -86.49 -27.21 -52.43
CA ILE A 405 -87.44 -26.54 -51.56
C ILE A 405 -88.76 -27.30 -51.70
N ILE A 406 -89.11 -28.05 -50.65
CA ILE A 406 -90.37 -28.76 -50.54
C ILE A 406 -91.47 -27.71 -50.29
N GLY A 407 -92.23 -27.40 -51.33
CA GLY A 407 -93.42 -26.54 -51.32
C GLY A 407 -93.61 -25.92 -52.71
N ASP A 408 -94.53 -26.40 -53.55
CA ASP A 408 -95.97 -26.43 -53.29
C ASP A 408 -96.52 -27.84 -53.61
N SER A 409 -96.16 -28.82 -52.76
CA SER A 409 -96.14 -30.28 -53.04
C SER A 409 -95.43 -30.75 -54.33
N ASN A 410 -94.89 -29.83 -55.14
CA ASN A 410 -93.88 -30.03 -56.18
C ASN A 410 -93.29 -28.66 -56.56
N ALA A 411 -92.00 -28.65 -56.90
CA ALA A 411 -91.10 -27.50 -56.89
C ALA A 411 -91.39 -26.39 -57.94
N ILE A 412 -91.14 -25.14 -57.55
CA ILE A 412 -91.17 -23.94 -58.40
C ILE A 412 -89.74 -23.34 -58.49
N PRO A 413 -89.30 -22.79 -59.64
CA PRO A 413 -87.95 -22.23 -59.83
C PRO A 413 -87.70 -20.93 -59.05
N MET A 414 -86.44 -20.71 -58.68
CA MET A 414 -85.95 -19.58 -57.88
C MET A 414 -86.03 -18.23 -58.64
N VAL A 415 -86.58 -17.20 -57.98
CA VAL A 415 -86.62 -15.79 -58.43
C VAL A 415 -85.56 -14.99 -57.65
N PRO A 416 -84.96 -13.93 -58.21
CA PRO A 416 -83.78 -13.28 -57.63
C PRO A 416 -84.14 -12.40 -56.42
N PHE A 417 -83.33 -12.52 -55.36
CA PHE A 417 -83.48 -11.72 -54.14
C PHE A 417 -83.13 -10.25 -54.40
N ALA A 418 -84.13 -9.39 -54.20
CA ALA A 418 -83.95 -7.95 -54.06
C ALA A 418 -83.49 -7.61 -52.63
N LEU A 419 -82.65 -6.58 -52.52
CA LEU A 419 -82.09 -6.04 -51.28
C LEU A 419 -83.20 -5.49 -50.36
N GLU A 420 -83.37 -6.09 -49.18
CA GLU A 420 -84.15 -5.49 -48.09
C GLU A 420 -83.25 -4.66 -47.17
N THR A 421 -83.63 -3.40 -46.96
CA THR A 421 -82.98 -2.43 -46.07
C THR A 421 -83.25 -2.73 -44.58
N PRO A 422 -82.34 -2.38 -43.66
CA PRO A 422 -82.47 -2.70 -42.25
C PRO A 422 -83.55 -1.85 -41.52
N PRO A 423 -84.17 -2.37 -40.43
CA PRO A 423 -85.14 -1.63 -39.61
C PRO A 423 -84.50 -0.51 -38.76
N PRO A 424 -85.26 0.51 -38.36
CA PRO A 424 -84.75 1.71 -37.68
C PRO A 424 -84.34 1.45 -36.22
N ALA A 425 -83.30 2.16 -35.78
CA ALA A 425 -82.78 2.13 -34.42
C ALA A 425 -83.74 2.78 -33.39
N PRO A 426 -83.86 2.22 -32.17
CA PRO A 426 -84.67 2.80 -31.11
C PRO A 426 -84.05 4.10 -30.54
N THR A 427 -84.92 5.10 -30.31
CA THR A 427 -84.64 6.42 -29.73
C THR A 427 -84.77 6.36 -28.18
N PRO A 428 -84.02 7.16 -27.40
CA PRO A 428 -83.72 6.87 -26.00
C PRO A 428 -84.80 7.36 -25.03
N THR A 429 -84.99 6.60 -23.94
CA THR A 429 -85.83 6.99 -22.80
C THR A 429 -85.00 7.80 -21.78
N PRO A 430 -85.52 8.94 -21.27
CA PRO A 430 -84.84 9.75 -20.26
C PRO A 430 -85.20 9.33 -18.82
N GLN A 431 -84.39 9.84 -17.87
CA GLN A 431 -84.61 10.03 -16.42
C GLN A 431 -84.03 8.96 -15.48
N PRO A 432 -83.73 9.31 -14.20
CA PRO A 432 -83.72 10.63 -13.54
C PRO A 432 -82.32 11.21 -13.24
#